data_AF-A0A2G1XZN2-F1
#
_entry.id   AF-A0A2G1XZN2-F1
#
_cell.length_a   1.000
_cell.length_b   1.000
_cell.length_c   1.000
_cell.angle_alpha   90.00
_cell.angle_beta   90.00
_cell.angle_gamma   90.00
#
_symmetry.space_group_name_H-M   'P 1'
#
loop_
_entity.id
_entity.type
_entity.pdbx_description
1 polymer ?
#
loop_
_entity_poly.entity_id
_entity_poly.type
_entity_poly.pdbx_seq_one_letter_code
_entity_poly.pdbx_strand_id
1 'polypeptide(L)'
;MLNLIQKLSLLFLFSLTLQAHSGLSQEHLVSLSPDNTAQGIAADTSIEIEYDLTISKDSISKNTLVLKNSNDQKIKGKTRVKNNKTLIFTPSAELHSGVYKVKVKKLNLQDYTANTRFKRYAKKVCSYFYDDVKQCRLYNYATRVKSKKIKYTFSVDDNKPKIISLTLNKSNIQLNEDNTTTISVNAKYDNNETIDVTNEVEWITSNSNIVKIDKNIITPLSEGTTTLQAKLNTQTTQEISLTVYKEINGYKLPPEPDETLNNSTLLGIDVNDNGVRDDVERYVIKRYAKDPEFPKTKTALAMQYAWAVQKKIDNPVIESSIYTDDVADCEAYWLRKQVKGMATLEGLQYFNKHGVFNDTDINDKIYNTRERIERSFEFNRACSGHIFDGREAKLDYCHTNLDELGE
;
A
#
# COMPACT_ATOMS: atom_id res chain seq x y z
N MET A 1 -30.25 -68.48 -8.03
CA MET A 1 -29.16 -67.92 -8.85
C MET A 1 -29.05 -66.40 -8.60
N LEU A 2 -28.95 -66.02 -7.32
CA LEU A 2 -29.07 -64.65 -6.85
C LEU A 2 -28.20 -64.48 -5.59
N ASN A 3 -26.91 -64.83 -5.67
CA ASN A 3 -26.02 -64.73 -4.50
C ASN A 3 -24.51 -64.78 -4.80
N LEU A 4 -24.07 -64.20 -5.92
CA LEU A 4 -22.63 -64.14 -6.23
C LEU A 4 -22.13 -62.79 -6.77
N ILE A 5 -23.01 -61.91 -7.25
CA ILE A 5 -22.63 -60.65 -7.90
C ILE A 5 -22.68 -59.45 -6.93
N GLN A 6 -23.44 -59.53 -5.84
CA GLN A 6 -23.54 -58.45 -4.84
C GLN A 6 -22.49 -58.51 -3.72
N LYS A 7 -21.69 -59.58 -3.65
CA LYS A 7 -20.49 -59.66 -2.80
C LYS A 7 -19.21 -59.22 -3.50
N LEU A 8 -19.26 -59.00 -4.82
CA LEU A 8 -18.11 -58.53 -5.60
C LEU A 8 -18.01 -56.98 -5.67
N SER A 9 -19.09 -56.25 -5.38
CA SER A 9 -19.08 -54.77 -5.34
C SER A 9 -18.72 -54.18 -3.97
N LEU A 10 -18.60 -55.02 -2.93
CA LEU A 10 -18.16 -54.61 -1.59
C LEU A 10 -16.69 -54.93 -1.29
N LEU A 11 -15.96 -55.50 -2.27
CA LEU A 11 -14.53 -55.83 -2.16
C LEU A 11 -13.61 -54.81 -2.87
N PHE A 12 -14.15 -53.68 -3.31
CA PHE A 12 -13.37 -52.47 -3.61
C PHE A 12 -13.29 -51.55 -2.39
N LEU A 13 -13.23 -52.13 -1.18
CA LEU A 13 -12.43 -51.57 -0.10
C LEU A 13 -10.97 -51.74 -0.53
N PHE A 14 -10.57 -50.93 -1.52
CA PHE A 14 -9.20 -50.81 -1.96
C PHE A 14 -8.43 -50.41 -0.73
N SER A 15 -7.62 -51.36 -0.27
CA SER A 15 -6.65 -51.22 0.80
C SER A 15 -6.06 -49.81 0.80
N LEU A 16 -6.55 -48.93 1.67
CA LEU A 16 -5.72 -47.83 2.13
C LEU A 16 -4.59 -48.52 2.88
N THR A 17 -3.51 -48.81 2.15
CA THR A 17 -2.22 -49.05 2.75
C THR A 17 -2.06 -47.97 3.80
N LEU A 18 -1.93 -48.38 5.06
CA LEU A 18 -1.58 -47.54 6.19
C LEU A 18 -0.21 -46.94 5.88
N GLN A 19 -0.17 -45.88 5.06
CA GLN A 19 1.05 -45.16 4.77
C GLN A 19 1.38 -44.41 6.04
N ALA A 20 2.51 -44.77 6.63
CA ALA A 20 2.99 -44.18 7.87
C ALA A 20 3.25 -42.67 7.67
N HIS A 21 2.24 -41.86 7.97
CA HIS A 21 2.34 -40.43 8.14
C HIS A 21 3.27 -40.17 9.32
N SER A 22 4.36 -39.44 9.10
CA SER A 22 5.35 -39.22 10.16
C SER A 22 5.88 -37.80 10.09
N GLY A 23 6.05 -37.18 11.26
CA GLY A 23 6.57 -35.82 11.38
C GLY A 23 5.60 -34.70 11.01
N LEU A 24 4.31 -34.99 10.78
CA LEU A 24 3.31 -33.96 10.46
C LEU A 24 2.85 -33.16 11.70
N SER A 25 2.93 -33.78 12.88
CA SER A 25 2.80 -33.06 14.16
C SER A 25 4.19 -32.84 14.73
N GLN A 26 4.74 -31.65 14.51
CA GLN A 26 6.02 -31.22 15.06
C GLN A 26 6.00 -29.73 15.34
N GLU A 27 6.82 -29.32 16.32
CA GLU A 27 7.10 -27.91 16.55
C GLU A 27 7.66 -27.28 15.28
N HIS A 28 7.35 -26.00 15.08
CA HIS A 28 7.83 -25.15 14.00
C HIS A 28 7.29 -25.45 12.59
N LEU A 29 6.50 -26.51 12.38
CA LEU A 29 5.79 -26.72 11.12
C LEU A 29 4.51 -25.88 11.11
N VAL A 30 4.37 -25.01 10.10
CA VAL A 30 3.23 -24.08 9.98
C VAL A 30 2.18 -24.63 9.02
N SER A 31 2.58 -25.02 7.81
CA SER A 31 1.65 -25.44 6.77
C SER A 31 2.27 -26.46 5.80
N LEU A 32 1.40 -27.22 5.14
CA LEU A 32 1.72 -28.16 4.07
C LEU A 32 0.79 -27.88 2.90
N SER A 33 1.33 -27.67 1.71
CA SER A 33 0.53 -27.54 0.49
C SER A 33 1.14 -28.45 -0.59
N PRO A 34 0.43 -29.44 -1.13
CA PRO A 34 -0.88 -29.91 -0.71
C PRO A 34 -0.90 -30.49 0.71
N ASP A 35 -2.07 -30.43 1.36
CA ASP A 35 -2.28 -31.02 2.68
C ASP A 35 -2.12 -32.54 2.69
N ASN A 36 -1.89 -33.09 3.88
CA ASN A 36 -1.87 -34.54 4.06
C ASN A 36 -3.21 -35.15 3.65
N THR A 37 -3.17 -36.18 2.82
CA THR A 37 -4.33 -36.91 2.27
C THR A 37 -5.25 -36.06 1.40
N ALA A 38 -4.81 -34.89 0.95
CA ALA A 38 -5.58 -34.05 0.03
C ALA A 38 -5.87 -34.81 -1.27
N GLN A 39 -7.09 -34.65 -1.80
CA GLN A 39 -7.57 -35.36 -2.98
C GLN A 39 -7.89 -34.40 -4.13
N GLY A 40 -7.70 -34.89 -5.36
CA GLY A 40 -8.04 -34.13 -6.55
C GLY A 40 -7.25 -32.83 -6.63
N ILE A 41 -5.93 -32.89 -6.42
CA ILE A 41 -5.04 -31.75 -6.62
C ILE A 41 -4.73 -31.61 -8.11
N ALA A 42 -4.61 -30.39 -8.61
CA ALA A 42 -4.31 -30.12 -10.02
C ALA A 42 -2.91 -30.63 -10.41
N ALA A 43 -2.76 -31.03 -11.68
CA ALA A 43 -1.54 -31.62 -12.21
C ALA A 43 -0.30 -30.70 -12.20
N ASP A 44 -0.48 -29.39 -12.16
CA ASP A 44 0.56 -28.35 -12.15
C ASP A 44 1.00 -27.93 -10.74
N THR A 45 0.50 -28.61 -9.71
CA THR A 45 0.79 -28.30 -8.31
C THR A 45 2.29 -28.35 -7.97
N SER A 46 2.72 -27.39 -7.15
CA SER A 46 4.02 -27.41 -6.48
C SER A 46 3.83 -27.79 -5.02
N ILE A 47 4.85 -28.42 -4.42
CA ILE A 47 4.81 -28.85 -3.02
C ILE A 47 5.52 -27.81 -2.17
N GLU A 48 4.78 -27.18 -1.25
CA GLU A 48 5.25 -26.17 -0.33
C GLU A 48 5.14 -26.65 1.13
N ILE A 49 6.20 -26.40 1.91
CA ILE A 49 6.28 -26.78 3.32
C ILE A 49 6.85 -25.59 4.09
N GLU A 50 6.01 -24.99 4.92
CA GLU A 50 6.34 -23.77 5.65
C GLU A 50 6.73 -24.06 7.10
N TYR A 51 7.80 -23.40 7.55
CA TYR A 51 8.20 -23.38 8.94
C TYR A 51 8.13 -21.96 9.52
N ASP A 52 7.93 -21.83 10.83
CA ASP A 52 7.94 -20.52 11.51
C ASP A 52 9.37 -19.96 11.65
N LEU A 53 10.37 -20.83 11.68
CA LEU A 53 11.81 -20.56 11.76
C LEU A 53 12.51 -20.59 10.41
N THR A 54 13.66 -19.90 10.32
CA THR A 54 14.47 -19.84 9.10
C THR A 54 15.14 -21.19 8.80
N ILE A 55 15.04 -21.67 7.56
CA ILE A 55 15.70 -22.89 7.08
C ILE A 55 17.17 -22.59 6.78
N SER A 56 18.08 -23.36 7.40
CA SER A 56 19.51 -23.26 7.14
C SER A 56 19.86 -23.72 5.73
N LYS A 57 20.54 -22.87 4.93
CA LYS A 57 20.92 -23.16 3.54
C LYS A 57 21.71 -24.47 3.39
N ASP A 58 22.59 -24.76 4.34
CA ASP A 58 23.43 -25.98 4.36
C ASP A 58 22.63 -27.29 4.50
N SER A 59 21.35 -27.20 4.90
CA SER A 59 20.47 -28.37 5.02
C SER A 59 19.69 -28.68 3.75
N ILE A 60 19.86 -27.85 2.72
CA ILE A 60 19.16 -27.96 1.44
C ILE A 60 20.08 -28.66 0.44
N SER A 61 19.59 -29.76 -0.12
CA SER A 61 20.25 -30.57 -1.13
C SER A 61 19.21 -31.01 -2.16
N LYS A 62 19.66 -31.53 -3.31
CA LYS A 62 18.78 -32.08 -4.36
C LYS A 62 17.86 -33.22 -3.89
N ASN A 63 18.12 -33.80 -2.72
CA ASN A 63 17.36 -34.91 -2.14
C ASN A 63 16.71 -34.54 -0.80
N THR A 64 16.60 -33.24 -0.49
CA THR A 64 15.99 -32.77 0.76
C THR A 64 14.48 -33.00 0.74
N LEU A 65 13.82 -32.72 -0.38
CA LEU A 65 12.44 -33.09 -0.65
C LEU A 65 12.43 -34.04 -1.86
N VAL A 66 11.77 -35.19 -1.70
CA VAL A 66 11.61 -36.19 -2.74
C VAL A 66 10.13 -36.49 -2.91
N LEU A 67 9.64 -36.28 -4.14
CA LEU A 67 8.31 -36.67 -4.57
C LEU A 67 8.40 -38.01 -5.32
N LYS A 68 7.50 -38.94 -5.01
CA LYS A 68 7.37 -40.23 -5.69
C LYS A 68 5.93 -40.50 -6.10
N ASN A 69 5.70 -41.20 -7.19
CA ASN A 69 4.36 -41.69 -7.56
C ASN A 69 3.99 -42.99 -6.81
N SER A 70 2.81 -43.53 -7.12
CA SER A 70 2.29 -44.80 -6.58
C SER A 70 3.24 -45.98 -6.83
N ASN A 71 3.91 -45.99 -7.98
CA ASN A 71 4.92 -46.98 -8.40
C ASN A 71 6.30 -46.76 -7.76
N ASP A 72 6.40 -45.87 -6.76
CA ASP A 72 7.64 -45.51 -6.06
C ASP A 72 8.74 -44.88 -6.94
N GLN A 73 8.40 -44.49 -8.17
CA GLN A 73 9.29 -43.78 -9.10
C GLN A 73 9.45 -42.32 -8.66
N LYS A 74 10.68 -41.81 -8.72
CA LYS A 74 11.00 -40.44 -8.31
C LYS A 74 10.59 -39.45 -9.40
N ILE A 75 9.82 -38.44 -9.03
CA ILE A 75 9.47 -37.33 -9.92
C ILE A 75 10.64 -36.36 -10.00
N LYS A 76 11.00 -35.96 -11.23
CA LYS A 76 12.03 -34.96 -11.47
C LYS A 76 11.46 -33.57 -11.14
N GLY A 77 12.29 -32.72 -10.56
CA GLY A 77 11.88 -31.37 -10.15
C GLY A 77 13.01 -30.61 -9.48
N LYS A 78 12.75 -29.36 -9.12
CA LYS A 78 13.71 -28.46 -8.45
C LYS A 78 13.19 -28.08 -7.07
N THR A 79 14.07 -28.12 -6.08
CA THR A 79 13.78 -27.62 -4.73
C THR A 79 14.37 -26.23 -4.54
N ARG A 80 13.60 -25.29 -4.03
CA ARG A 80 14.00 -23.93 -3.67
C ARG A 80 13.48 -23.57 -2.28
N VAL A 81 13.98 -22.47 -1.72
CA VAL A 81 13.42 -21.89 -0.49
C VAL A 81 12.91 -20.49 -0.78
N LYS A 82 11.63 -20.24 -0.47
CA LYS A 82 10.95 -18.93 -0.53
C LYS A 82 10.98 -18.31 0.88
N ASN A 83 11.25 -17.01 0.95
CA ASN A 83 11.24 -16.20 2.18
C ASN A 83 12.09 -16.77 3.34
N ASN A 84 13.13 -17.56 3.03
CA ASN A 84 13.97 -18.29 3.98
C ASN A 84 13.23 -19.29 4.90
N LYS A 85 11.91 -19.46 4.77
CA LYS A 85 11.05 -20.25 5.68
C LYS A 85 10.27 -21.36 4.99
N THR A 86 10.01 -21.22 3.69
CA THR A 86 9.16 -22.15 2.93
C THR A 86 10.01 -22.97 1.97
N LEU A 87 9.98 -24.30 2.10
CA LEU A 87 10.61 -25.22 1.16
C LEU A 87 9.64 -25.54 0.03
N ILE A 88 10.03 -25.23 -1.21
CA ILE A 88 9.20 -25.43 -2.40
C ILE A 88 9.84 -26.47 -3.31
N PHE A 89 9.09 -27.47 -3.75
CA PHE A 89 9.46 -28.38 -4.82
C PHE A 89 8.54 -28.21 -6.02
N THR A 90 9.13 -27.80 -7.14
CA THR A 90 8.44 -27.65 -8.42
C THR A 90 8.77 -28.84 -9.31
N PRO A 91 7.79 -29.69 -9.65
CA PRO A 91 7.96 -30.76 -10.64
C PRO A 91 8.47 -30.19 -11.98
N SER A 92 9.30 -30.95 -12.71
CA SER A 92 9.80 -30.51 -14.02
C SER A 92 8.80 -30.73 -15.16
N ALA A 93 7.74 -31.50 -14.89
CA ALA A 93 6.66 -31.82 -15.80
C ALA A 93 5.38 -31.99 -14.97
N GLU A 94 4.23 -31.89 -15.63
CA GLU A 94 2.93 -32.07 -14.99
C GLU A 94 2.77 -33.47 -14.39
N LEU A 95 2.07 -33.52 -13.27
CA LEU A 95 1.76 -34.76 -12.55
C LEU A 95 0.54 -35.43 -13.20
N HIS A 96 0.59 -36.74 -13.38
CA HIS A 96 -0.54 -37.52 -13.87
C HIS A 96 -1.45 -37.92 -12.72
N SER A 97 -2.70 -38.27 -13.02
CA SER A 97 -3.65 -38.83 -12.05
C SER A 97 -3.05 -39.95 -11.22
N GLY A 98 -3.16 -39.86 -9.89
CA GLY A 98 -2.66 -40.88 -8.98
C GLY A 98 -2.20 -40.36 -7.63
N VAL A 99 -1.74 -41.27 -6.77
CA VAL A 99 -1.28 -40.96 -5.41
C VAL A 99 0.22 -40.71 -5.41
N TYR A 100 0.62 -39.59 -4.82
CA TYR A 100 2.01 -39.19 -4.66
C TYR A 100 2.45 -39.26 -3.20
N LYS A 101 3.70 -39.64 -2.99
CA LYS A 101 4.36 -39.75 -1.68
C LYS A 101 5.42 -38.67 -1.57
N VAL A 102 5.23 -37.74 -0.63
CA VAL A 102 6.20 -36.71 -0.27
C VAL A 102 7.09 -37.22 0.86
N LYS A 103 8.40 -37.08 0.70
CA LYS A 103 9.39 -37.40 1.72
C LYS A 103 10.35 -36.23 1.90
N VAL A 104 10.39 -35.67 3.10
CA VAL A 104 11.31 -34.59 3.47
C VAL A 104 12.32 -35.12 4.49
N LYS A 105 13.59 -34.84 4.26
CA LYS A 105 14.66 -35.12 5.23
C LYS A 105 14.58 -34.16 6.43
N LYS A 106 15.33 -34.47 7.48
CA LYS A 106 15.50 -33.55 8.60
C LYS A 106 16.18 -32.28 8.10
N LEU A 107 15.67 -31.13 8.51
CA LEU A 107 16.23 -29.81 8.23
C LEU A 107 16.82 -29.23 9.51
N ASN A 108 17.84 -28.39 9.37
CA ASN A 108 18.26 -27.52 10.45
C ASN A 108 17.53 -26.18 10.30
N LEU A 109 16.76 -25.81 11.32
CA LEU A 109 16.12 -24.52 11.48
C LEU A 109 16.98 -23.63 12.38
N GLN A 110 16.92 -22.33 12.15
CA GLN A 110 17.66 -21.30 12.87
C GLN A 110 16.72 -20.56 13.81
N ASP A 111 16.92 -20.74 15.11
CA ASP A 111 16.16 -20.07 16.16
C ASP A 111 17.01 -18.97 16.81
N TYR A 112 16.60 -17.72 16.64
CA TYR A 112 17.25 -16.55 17.24
C TYR A 112 16.65 -16.15 18.60
N THR A 113 15.58 -16.78 19.06
CA THR A 113 14.91 -16.48 20.33
C THR A 113 15.14 -17.52 21.42
N ALA A 114 15.64 -18.72 21.07
CA ALA A 114 15.89 -19.79 22.04
C ALA A 114 16.70 -19.35 23.28
N ASN A 115 16.16 -19.57 24.47
CA ASN A 115 16.79 -19.20 25.74
C ASN A 115 17.73 -20.30 26.27
N THR A 116 18.84 -20.55 25.56
CA THR A 116 19.83 -21.56 26.00
C THR A 116 20.79 -21.02 27.07
N ARG A 117 21.54 -21.89 27.76
CA ARG A 117 22.58 -21.48 28.71
C ARG A 117 23.61 -20.54 28.07
N PHE A 118 24.03 -20.86 26.85
CA PHE A 118 24.97 -20.01 26.10
C PHE A 118 24.32 -18.68 25.70
N LYS A 119 23.04 -18.68 25.31
CA LYS A 119 22.27 -17.44 25.04
C LYS A 119 22.22 -16.53 26.26
N ARG A 120 22.00 -17.10 27.46
CA ARG A 120 22.02 -16.35 28.74
C ARG A 120 23.40 -15.79 29.06
N TYR A 121 24.45 -16.58 28.85
CA TYR A 121 25.83 -16.12 29.01
C TYR A 121 26.17 -14.99 28.02
N ALA A 122 25.88 -15.19 26.73
CA ALA A 122 26.10 -14.19 25.70
C ALA A 122 25.31 -12.91 25.98
N LYS A 123 24.06 -13.00 26.44
CA LYS A 123 23.26 -11.84 26.85
C LYS A 123 23.98 -11.05 27.95
N LYS A 124 24.46 -11.74 28.99
CA LYS A 124 25.17 -11.13 30.11
C LYS A 124 26.48 -10.48 29.68
N VAL A 125 27.25 -11.11 28.79
CA VAL A 125 28.50 -10.53 28.27
C VAL A 125 28.20 -9.32 27.39
N CYS A 126 27.27 -9.45 26.44
CA CYS A 126 26.90 -8.39 25.51
C CYS A 126 26.29 -7.17 26.22
N SER A 127 25.55 -7.35 27.32
CA SER A 127 24.97 -6.24 28.07
C SER A 127 25.99 -5.32 28.74
N TYR A 128 27.27 -5.72 28.83
CA TYR A 128 28.34 -4.82 29.28
C TYR A 128 28.84 -3.87 28.19
N PHE A 129 28.58 -4.18 26.91
CA PHE A 129 29.18 -3.48 25.77
C PHE A 129 28.15 -2.86 24.82
N TYR A 130 26.87 -3.24 24.93
CA TYR A 130 25.79 -2.79 24.04
C TYR A 130 24.54 -2.44 24.83
N ASP A 131 23.93 -1.29 24.53
CA ASP A 131 22.63 -0.89 25.10
C ASP A 131 21.51 -1.83 24.62
N ASP A 132 21.50 -2.18 23.33
CA ASP A 132 20.69 -3.27 22.80
C ASP A 132 21.56 -4.51 22.51
N VAL A 133 21.38 -5.54 23.35
CA VAL A 133 22.05 -6.84 23.21
C VAL A 133 21.84 -7.50 21.84
N LYS A 134 20.80 -7.16 21.06
CA LYS A 134 20.60 -7.68 19.70
C LYS A 134 21.65 -7.21 18.70
N GLN A 135 22.32 -6.09 18.96
CA GLN A 135 23.41 -5.59 18.13
C GLN A 135 24.69 -6.41 18.31
N CYS A 136 24.80 -7.15 19.43
CA CYS A 136 25.95 -7.97 19.74
C CYS A 136 25.92 -9.29 18.96
N ARG A 137 26.95 -9.52 18.13
CA ARG A 137 27.10 -10.74 17.32
C ARG A 137 27.14 -12.04 18.15
N LEU A 138 27.65 -11.98 19.38
CA LEU A 138 27.69 -13.11 20.32
C LEU A 138 26.30 -13.51 20.82
N TYR A 139 25.37 -12.56 20.96
CA TYR A 139 23.99 -12.82 21.40
C TYR A 139 23.07 -13.11 20.21
N ASN A 140 23.28 -12.42 19.09
CA ASN A 140 22.54 -12.59 17.83
C ASN A 140 23.03 -13.80 17.00
N TYR A 141 23.26 -14.94 17.66
CA TYR A 141 23.53 -16.20 17.00
C TYR A 141 22.27 -17.07 16.98
N ALA A 142 22.09 -17.80 15.88
CA ALA A 142 21.03 -18.79 15.76
C ALA A 142 21.40 -20.08 16.49
N THR A 143 20.51 -20.56 17.36
CA THR A 143 20.56 -21.95 17.83
C THR A 143 19.99 -22.87 16.77
N ARG A 144 20.65 -24.01 16.58
CA ARG A 144 20.25 -25.01 15.58
C ARG A 144 19.16 -25.91 16.14
N VAL A 145 17.97 -25.84 15.57
CA VAL A 145 16.84 -26.75 15.87
C VAL A 145 16.72 -27.75 14.73
N LYS A 146 16.56 -29.05 15.04
CA LYS A 146 16.43 -30.10 14.00
C LYS A 146 14.97 -30.48 13.81
N SER A 147 14.45 -30.36 12.60
CA SER A 147 13.11 -30.85 12.26
C SER A 147 13.07 -32.39 12.21
N LYS A 148 11.87 -32.95 12.37
CA LYS A 148 11.58 -34.36 12.13
C LYS A 148 11.44 -34.61 10.62
N LYS A 149 11.72 -35.85 10.20
CA LYS A 149 11.45 -36.27 8.82
C LYS A 149 9.95 -36.19 8.57
N ILE A 150 9.55 -35.60 7.45
CA ILE A 150 8.14 -35.53 7.05
C ILE A 150 7.86 -36.61 6.00
N LYS A 151 6.77 -37.35 6.17
CA LYS A 151 6.21 -38.24 5.15
C LYS A 151 4.70 -38.08 5.13
N TYR A 152 4.16 -37.83 3.95
CA TYR A 152 2.73 -37.78 3.70
C TYR A 152 2.41 -38.09 2.24
N THR A 153 1.13 -38.23 1.95
CA THR A 153 0.64 -38.46 0.60
C THR A 153 -0.50 -37.54 0.22
N PHE A 154 -0.69 -37.35 -1.07
CA PHE A 154 -1.82 -36.63 -1.67
C PHE A 154 -2.17 -37.28 -3.01
N SER A 155 -3.37 -37.05 -3.54
CA SER A 155 -3.75 -37.50 -4.88
C SER A 155 -3.89 -36.34 -5.86
N VAL A 156 -3.44 -36.58 -7.09
CA VAL A 156 -3.59 -35.69 -8.23
C VAL A 156 -4.71 -36.22 -9.11
N ASP A 157 -5.50 -35.31 -9.67
CA ASP A 157 -6.43 -35.56 -10.75
C ASP A 157 -6.05 -34.66 -11.94
N ASP A 158 -5.65 -35.27 -13.04
CA ASP A 158 -5.26 -34.58 -14.28
C ASP A 158 -6.44 -34.03 -15.09
N ASN A 159 -7.67 -34.42 -14.75
CA ASN A 159 -8.89 -33.82 -15.32
C ASN A 159 -9.34 -32.58 -14.54
N LYS A 160 -8.67 -32.25 -13.43
CA LYS A 160 -9.02 -31.05 -12.67
C LYS A 160 -8.71 -29.80 -13.51
N PRO A 161 -9.70 -28.90 -13.69
CA PRO A 161 -9.50 -27.69 -14.46
C PRO A 161 -8.32 -26.86 -13.95
N LYS A 162 -7.51 -26.36 -14.88
CA LYS A 162 -6.31 -25.55 -14.58
C LYS A 162 -6.60 -24.08 -14.75
N ILE A 163 -6.01 -23.24 -13.89
CA ILE A 163 -6.14 -21.80 -13.99
C ILE A 163 -5.28 -21.28 -15.15
N ILE A 164 -5.92 -20.67 -16.13
CA ILE A 164 -5.28 -20.00 -17.26
C ILE A 164 -4.88 -18.57 -16.89
N SER A 165 -5.77 -17.83 -16.23
CA SER A 165 -5.56 -16.41 -15.94
C SER A 165 -6.37 -15.94 -14.75
N LEU A 166 -5.87 -14.89 -14.07
CA LEU A 166 -6.59 -14.18 -13.02
C LEU A 166 -6.94 -12.77 -13.52
N THR A 167 -8.15 -12.31 -13.22
CA THR A 167 -8.63 -10.97 -13.60
C THR A 167 -9.22 -10.26 -12.40
N LEU A 168 -8.78 -9.02 -12.17
CA LEU A 168 -9.37 -8.12 -11.17
C LEU A 168 -10.64 -7.48 -11.74
N ASN A 169 -11.63 -7.23 -10.88
CA ASN A 169 -12.83 -6.50 -11.27
C ASN A 169 -12.59 -4.99 -11.50
N LYS A 170 -11.44 -4.46 -11.07
CA LYS A 170 -11.05 -3.05 -11.18
C LYS A 170 -9.69 -2.92 -11.87
N SER A 171 -9.55 -1.89 -12.70
CA SER A 171 -8.30 -1.52 -13.39
C SER A 171 -7.47 -0.46 -12.65
N ASN A 172 -8.12 0.35 -11.81
CA ASN A 172 -7.49 1.28 -10.88
C ASN A 172 -8.42 1.49 -9.67
N ILE A 173 -7.86 1.95 -8.56
CA ILE A 173 -8.61 2.22 -7.33
C ILE A 173 -8.20 3.58 -6.79
N GLN A 174 -9.17 4.47 -6.60
CA GLN A 174 -9.00 5.69 -5.83
C GLN A 174 -9.92 5.62 -4.61
N LEU A 175 -9.35 5.88 -3.43
CA LEU A 175 -10.02 5.68 -2.16
C LEU A 175 -9.78 6.87 -1.22
N ASN A 176 -10.82 7.41 -0.62
CA ASN A 176 -10.69 8.38 0.46
C ASN A 176 -10.16 7.68 1.72
N GLU A 177 -9.26 8.32 2.48
CA GLU A 177 -8.65 7.78 3.71
C GLU A 177 -9.66 7.32 4.79
N ASP A 178 -10.90 7.82 4.76
CA ASP A 178 -11.95 7.47 5.71
C ASP A 178 -12.87 6.34 5.22
N ASN A 179 -12.74 5.93 3.96
CA ASN A 179 -13.65 4.99 3.31
C ASN A 179 -12.96 3.65 2.99
N THR A 180 -13.75 2.58 3.01
CA THR A 180 -13.28 1.26 2.56
C THR A 180 -13.89 0.91 1.20
N THR A 181 -13.24 0.01 0.47
CA THR A 181 -13.79 -0.50 -0.78
C THR A 181 -13.55 -1.99 -0.91
N THR A 182 -14.32 -2.66 -1.77
CA THR A 182 -14.15 -4.08 -2.05
C THR A 182 -13.47 -4.32 -3.40
N ILE A 183 -12.81 -5.46 -3.53
CA ILE A 183 -12.19 -5.94 -4.76
C ILE A 183 -12.49 -7.42 -4.93
N SER A 184 -12.59 -7.89 -6.18
CA SER A 184 -12.75 -9.32 -6.46
C SER A 184 -11.81 -9.79 -7.57
N VAL A 185 -11.47 -11.08 -7.49
CA VAL A 185 -10.59 -11.78 -8.43
C VAL A 185 -11.31 -12.97 -9.01
N ASN A 186 -11.42 -13.01 -10.33
CA ASN A 186 -11.96 -14.15 -11.06
C ASN A 186 -10.82 -14.95 -11.71
N ALA A 187 -10.82 -16.26 -11.50
CA ALA A 187 -9.96 -17.21 -12.18
C ALA A 187 -10.68 -17.79 -13.39
N LYS A 188 -10.04 -17.70 -14.57
CA LYS A 188 -10.49 -18.39 -15.78
C LYS A 188 -9.77 -19.73 -15.89
N TYR A 189 -10.52 -20.79 -16.10
CA TYR A 189 -10.02 -22.15 -16.23
C TYR A 189 -9.96 -22.62 -17.69
N ASP A 190 -9.22 -23.70 -17.94
CA ASP A 190 -9.06 -24.33 -19.26
C ASP A 190 -10.33 -24.97 -19.84
N ASN A 191 -11.27 -25.33 -18.97
CA ASN A 191 -12.63 -25.72 -19.34
C ASN A 191 -13.55 -24.53 -19.66
N ASN A 192 -13.01 -23.31 -19.78
CA ASN A 192 -13.72 -22.03 -19.95
C ASN A 192 -14.60 -21.59 -18.76
N GLU A 193 -14.59 -22.30 -17.62
CA GLU A 193 -15.28 -21.83 -16.43
C GLU A 193 -14.57 -20.61 -15.83
N THR A 194 -15.34 -19.76 -15.17
CA THR A 194 -14.83 -18.61 -14.42
C THR A 194 -15.35 -18.68 -13.01
N ILE A 195 -14.46 -18.72 -12.03
CA ILE A 195 -14.79 -18.87 -10.61
C ILE A 195 -14.22 -17.68 -9.84
N ASP A 196 -15.00 -17.14 -8.91
CA ASP A 196 -14.52 -16.15 -7.95
C ASP A 196 -13.58 -16.82 -6.95
N VAL A 197 -12.32 -16.39 -6.96
CA VAL A 197 -11.24 -16.91 -6.10
C VAL A 197 -10.74 -15.85 -5.12
N THR A 198 -11.49 -14.78 -4.89
CA THR A 198 -11.07 -13.61 -4.10
C THR A 198 -10.56 -13.97 -2.70
N ASN A 199 -11.12 -14.99 -2.06
CA ASN A 199 -10.72 -15.41 -0.72
C ASN A 199 -9.51 -16.36 -0.69
N GLU A 200 -9.05 -16.82 -1.86
CA GLU A 200 -7.96 -17.79 -2.01
C GLU A 200 -6.64 -17.13 -2.46
N VAL A 201 -6.69 -15.87 -2.92
CA VAL A 201 -5.52 -15.18 -3.46
C VAL A 201 -4.59 -14.64 -2.37
N GLU A 202 -3.29 -14.66 -2.66
CA GLU A 202 -2.27 -13.88 -1.96
C GLU A 202 -2.25 -12.46 -2.57
N TRP A 203 -2.60 -11.44 -1.78
CA TRP A 203 -2.50 -10.03 -2.19
C TRP A 203 -1.06 -9.54 -2.08
N ILE A 204 -0.56 -8.94 -3.16
CA ILE A 204 0.77 -8.37 -3.26
C ILE A 204 0.62 -6.87 -3.44
N THR A 205 1.26 -6.08 -2.57
CA THR A 205 1.30 -4.61 -2.66
C THR A 205 2.73 -4.11 -2.66
N SER A 206 3.02 -3.02 -3.38
CA SER A 206 4.37 -2.42 -3.35
C SER A 206 4.67 -1.74 -2.01
N ASN A 207 3.64 -1.22 -1.34
CA ASN A 207 3.74 -0.57 -0.04
C ASN A 207 2.55 -0.93 0.85
N SER A 208 2.80 -1.75 1.88
CA SER A 208 1.81 -2.21 2.85
C SER A 208 1.45 -1.18 3.92
N ASN A 209 2.11 -0.01 3.94
CA ASN A 209 1.78 1.08 4.88
C ASN A 209 0.63 1.96 4.38
N ILE A 210 0.25 1.85 3.10
CA ILE A 210 -0.78 2.68 2.46
C ILE A 210 -2.16 2.03 2.61
N VAL A 211 -2.26 0.72 2.39
CA VAL A 211 -3.50 -0.04 2.55
C VAL A 211 -3.27 -1.38 3.22
N LYS A 212 -4.30 -1.83 3.93
CA LYS A 212 -4.47 -3.20 4.40
C LYS A 212 -5.55 -3.86 3.57
N ILE A 213 -5.32 -5.11 3.17
CA ILE A 213 -6.32 -5.91 2.47
C ILE A 213 -6.61 -7.14 3.33
N ASP A 214 -7.87 -7.29 3.73
CA ASP A 214 -8.36 -8.48 4.43
C ASP A 214 -9.48 -9.10 3.60
N LYS A 215 -9.21 -10.31 3.07
CA LYS A 215 -10.08 -11.00 2.11
C LYS A 215 -10.36 -10.13 0.87
N ASN A 216 -11.55 -9.55 0.80
CA ASN A 216 -12.00 -8.71 -0.32
C ASN A 216 -12.10 -7.22 0.06
N ILE A 217 -11.82 -6.85 1.31
CA ILE A 217 -11.96 -5.47 1.80
C ILE A 217 -10.60 -4.79 1.81
N ILE A 218 -10.52 -3.65 1.14
CA ILE A 218 -9.38 -2.74 1.15
C ILE A 218 -9.68 -1.64 2.16
N THR A 219 -8.82 -1.54 3.17
CA THR A 219 -8.86 -0.53 4.22
C THR A 219 -7.65 0.40 4.06
N PRO A 220 -7.87 1.72 3.92
CA PRO A 220 -6.78 2.68 3.91
C PRO A 220 -6.09 2.75 5.28
N LEU A 221 -4.78 2.98 5.25
CA LEU A 221 -3.93 3.17 6.43
C LEU A 221 -3.27 4.55 6.43
N SER A 222 -2.81 5.00 5.26
CA SER A 222 -2.21 6.32 5.07
C SER A 222 -2.41 6.80 3.63
N GLU A 223 -2.37 8.12 3.43
CA GLU A 223 -2.40 8.72 2.09
C GLU A 223 -1.17 8.29 1.27
N GLY A 224 -1.36 8.12 -0.04
CA GLY A 224 -0.28 7.74 -0.95
C GLY A 224 -0.73 6.84 -2.09
N THR A 225 0.21 6.47 -2.94
CA THR A 225 -0.02 5.55 -4.05
C THR A 225 0.80 4.27 -3.88
N THR A 226 0.15 3.12 -4.12
CA THR A 226 0.74 1.78 -4.08
C THR A 226 0.28 1.00 -5.30
N THR A 227 0.93 -0.12 -5.59
CA THR A 227 0.44 -1.06 -6.60
C THR A 227 -0.24 -2.25 -5.94
N LEU A 228 -1.17 -2.87 -6.66
CA LEU A 228 -1.91 -4.05 -6.21
C LEU A 228 -1.89 -5.15 -7.27
N GLN A 229 -1.56 -6.36 -6.84
CA GLN A 229 -1.66 -7.60 -7.60
C GLN A 229 -2.28 -8.70 -6.73
N ALA A 230 -2.99 -9.62 -7.36
CA ALA A 230 -3.43 -10.86 -6.73
C ALA A 230 -2.67 -12.04 -7.34
N LYS A 231 -2.25 -12.97 -6.50
CA LYS A 231 -1.57 -14.19 -6.90
C LYS A 231 -2.33 -15.42 -6.41
N LEU A 232 -2.53 -16.39 -7.30
CA LEU A 232 -3.04 -17.71 -6.96
C LEU A 232 -2.23 -18.75 -7.70
N ASN A 233 -1.65 -19.69 -6.97
CA ASN A 233 -0.71 -20.69 -7.50
C ASN A 233 0.45 -20.03 -8.27
N THR A 234 0.59 -20.32 -9.56
CA THR A 234 1.61 -19.78 -10.46
C THR A 234 1.13 -18.52 -11.20
N GLN A 235 -0.15 -18.18 -11.13
CA GLN A 235 -0.75 -17.08 -11.88
C GLN A 235 -0.78 -15.80 -11.05
N THR A 236 -0.62 -14.66 -11.71
CA THR A 236 -0.69 -13.33 -11.11
C THR A 236 -1.52 -12.43 -12.00
N THR A 237 -2.32 -11.55 -11.42
CA THR A 237 -3.09 -10.55 -12.17
C THR A 237 -2.18 -9.50 -12.78
N GLN A 238 -2.73 -8.68 -13.68
CA GLN A 238 -2.10 -7.42 -14.02
C GLN A 238 -1.94 -6.55 -12.76
N GLU A 239 -0.85 -5.78 -12.73
CA GLU A 239 -0.65 -4.76 -11.69
C GLU A 239 -1.59 -3.59 -11.93
N ILE A 240 -2.29 -3.16 -10.87
CA ILE A 240 -3.13 -1.97 -10.92
C ILE A 240 -2.65 -0.93 -9.93
N SER A 241 -2.90 0.35 -10.23
CA SER A 241 -2.62 1.46 -9.32
C SER A 241 -3.73 1.61 -8.28
N LEU A 242 -3.33 1.77 -7.02
CA LEU A 242 -4.21 2.09 -5.90
C LEU A 242 -3.73 3.37 -5.24
N THR A 243 -4.57 4.40 -5.21
CA THR A 243 -4.28 5.69 -4.59
C THR A 243 -5.25 5.95 -3.43
N VAL A 244 -4.70 6.19 -2.25
CA VAL A 244 -5.43 6.70 -1.09
C VAL A 244 -5.25 8.21 -1.02
N TYR A 245 -6.35 8.95 -1.06
CA TYR A 245 -6.34 10.42 -1.00
C TYR A 245 -7.03 10.93 0.26
N LYS A 246 -6.65 12.15 0.66
CA LYS A 246 -7.26 12.87 1.76
C LYS A 246 -8.24 13.90 1.24
N GLU A 247 -9.36 14.05 1.92
CA GLU A 247 -10.35 15.08 1.62
C GLU A 247 -10.63 15.90 2.88
N ILE A 248 -10.67 17.23 2.75
CA ILE A 248 -10.95 18.13 3.87
C ILE A 248 -11.96 19.17 3.38
N ASN A 249 -13.12 19.25 4.02
CA ASN A 249 -14.19 20.21 3.68
C ASN A 249 -14.58 20.19 2.18
N GLY A 250 -14.56 19.01 1.54
CA GLY A 250 -14.86 18.84 0.11
C GLY A 250 -13.68 19.06 -0.84
N TYR A 251 -12.52 19.49 -0.33
CA TYR A 251 -11.30 19.59 -1.12
C TYR A 251 -10.54 18.26 -1.12
N LYS A 252 -10.40 17.64 -2.29
CA LYS A 252 -9.51 16.50 -2.49
C LYS A 252 -8.08 17.00 -2.58
N LEU A 253 -7.28 16.77 -1.55
CA LEU A 253 -5.90 17.25 -1.53
C LEU A 253 -5.07 16.53 -2.61
N PRO A 254 -4.17 17.24 -3.30
CA PRO A 254 -3.20 16.60 -4.17
C PRO A 254 -2.25 15.70 -3.36
N PRO A 255 -1.52 14.77 -4.01
CA PRO A 255 -0.44 14.02 -3.36
C PRO A 255 0.56 14.97 -2.69
N GLU A 256 1.15 14.57 -1.57
CA GLU A 256 2.25 15.33 -0.98
C GLU A 256 3.46 15.27 -1.95
N PRO A 257 3.93 16.41 -2.49
CA PRO A 257 5.02 16.40 -3.45
C PRO A 257 6.36 16.12 -2.77
N ASP A 258 7.30 15.50 -3.50
CA ASP A 258 8.69 15.40 -3.03
C ASP A 258 9.29 16.80 -2.92
N GLU A 259 9.74 17.19 -1.72
CA GLU A 259 10.21 18.54 -1.46
C GLU A 259 11.43 18.93 -2.32
N THR A 260 12.34 17.99 -2.56
CA THR A 260 13.55 18.26 -3.35
C THR A 260 13.18 18.54 -4.80
N LEU A 261 12.31 17.71 -5.38
CA LEU A 261 11.81 17.90 -6.74
C LEU A 261 10.97 19.18 -6.85
N ASN A 262 10.08 19.41 -5.88
CA ASN A 262 9.22 20.60 -5.84
C ASN A 262 10.02 21.91 -5.74
N ASN A 263 11.13 21.91 -5.02
CA ASN A 263 11.99 23.09 -4.87
C ASN A 263 13.04 23.22 -5.99
N SER A 264 13.19 22.20 -6.85
CA SER A 264 14.11 22.24 -7.99
C SER A 264 13.59 23.07 -9.17
N THR A 265 12.29 23.38 -9.21
CA THR A 265 11.67 24.19 -10.25
C THR A 265 11.05 25.46 -9.66
N LEU A 266 11.00 26.53 -10.45
CA LEU A 266 10.44 27.80 -9.99
C LEU A 266 8.97 27.66 -9.58
N LEU A 267 8.15 27.06 -10.45
CA LEU A 267 6.71 26.92 -10.21
C LEU A 267 6.36 25.74 -9.30
N GLY A 268 7.27 24.79 -9.14
CA GLY A 268 7.06 23.57 -8.35
C GLY A 268 6.19 22.53 -9.05
N ILE A 269 5.62 21.65 -8.25
CA ILE A 269 4.71 20.57 -8.67
C ILE A 269 3.28 21.02 -8.40
N ASP A 270 2.45 20.95 -9.44
CA ASP A 270 1.00 21.14 -9.42
C ASP A 270 0.41 19.99 -10.24
N VAL A 271 -0.07 18.94 -9.57
CA VAL A 271 -0.54 17.71 -10.24
C VAL A 271 -1.95 17.87 -10.80
N ASN A 272 -2.76 18.74 -10.20
CA ASN A 272 -4.16 18.95 -10.59
C ASN A 272 -4.35 20.14 -11.54
N ASP A 273 -3.27 20.86 -11.88
CA ASP A 273 -3.22 22.02 -12.78
C ASP A 273 -4.21 23.12 -12.38
N ASN A 274 -4.38 23.32 -11.07
CA ASN A 274 -5.26 24.36 -10.53
C ASN A 274 -4.54 25.73 -10.43
N GLY A 275 -3.25 25.79 -10.74
CA GLY A 275 -2.41 26.99 -10.70
C GLY A 275 -1.85 27.29 -9.31
N VAL A 276 -2.00 26.39 -8.34
CA VAL A 276 -1.44 26.45 -7.00
C VAL A 276 -0.54 25.24 -6.80
N ARG A 277 0.69 25.50 -6.36
CA ARG A 277 1.66 24.45 -6.06
C ARG A 277 1.11 23.51 -4.97
N ASP A 278 1.25 22.20 -5.16
CA ASP A 278 0.61 21.17 -4.32
C ASP A 278 0.96 21.29 -2.83
N ASP A 279 2.20 21.66 -2.48
CA ASP A 279 2.61 21.87 -1.08
C ASP A 279 1.98 23.12 -0.45
N VAL A 280 1.68 24.14 -1.25
CA VAL A 280 0.98 25.36 -0.82
C VAL A 280 -0.52 25.08 -0.70
N GLU A 281 -1.13 24.41 -1.68
CA GLU A 281 -2.53 24.01 -1.63
C GLU A 281 -2.82 23.19 -0.36
N ARG A 282 -2.00 22.17 -0.11
CA ARG A 282 -2.14 21.34 1.09
C ARG A 282 -1.96 22.12 2.38
N TYR A 283 -1.02 23.07 2.42
CA TYR A 283 -0.81 23.92 3.58
C TYR A 283 -2.04 24.79 3.86
N VAL A 284 -2.54 25.49 2.84
CA VAL A 284 -3.70 26.37 2.91
C VAL A 284 -4.94 25.61 3.40
N ILE A 285 -5.27 24.49 2.75
CA ILE A 285 -6.44 23.69 3.12
C ILE A 285 -6.31 23.17 4.56
N LYS A 286 -5.17 22.59 4.94
CA LYS A 286 -4.96 22.04 6.30
C LYS A 286 -5.01 23.11 7.39
N ARG A 287 -4.59 24.34 7.09
CA ARG A 287 -4.62 25.46 8.02
C ARG A 287 -6.03 25.99 8.20
N TYR A 288 -6.66 26.45 7.12
CA TYR A 288 -7.95 27.15 7.21
C TYR A 288 -9.14 26.22 7.42
N ALA A 289 -9.03 24.93 7.09
CA ALA A 289 -10.06 23.97 7.49
C ALA A 289 -10.23 23.84 9.02
N LYS A 290 -9.24 24.28 9.80
CA LYS A 290 -9.31 24.33 11.27
C LYS A 290 -9.82 25.66 11.81
N ASP A 291 -10.11 26.64 10.94
CA ASP A 291 -10.67 27.91 11.38
C ASP A 291 -12.07 27.64 12.00
N PRO A 292 -12.34 28.15 13.21
CA PRO A 292 -13.57 27.82 13.92
C PRO A 292 -14.78 28.59 13.41
N GLU A 293 -14.60 29.67 12.64
CA GLU A 293 -15.66 30.59 12.24
C GLU A 293 -15.96 30.51 10.74
N PHE A 294 -14.92 30.57 9.89
CA PHE A 294 -15.07 30.67 8.44
C PHE A 294 -14.12 29.74 7.67
N PRO A 295 -14.14 28.43 7.91
CA PRO A 295 -13.18 27.51 7.33
C PRO A 295 -13.24 27.43 5.81
N LYS A 296 -14.41 27.46 5.18
CA LYS A 296 -14.53 27.42 3.72
C LYS A 296 -14.16 28.76 3.10
N THR A 297 -14.67 29.86 3.67
CA THR A 297 -14.45 31.21 3.12
C THR A 297 -12.98 31.59 3.15
N LYS A 298 -12.30 31.37 4.28
CA LYS A 298 -10.87 31.67 4.37
C LYS A 298 -10.02 30.72 3.52
N THR A 299 -10.41 29.45 3.39
CA THR A 299 -9.73 28.54 2.45
C THR A 299 -9.85 29.05 1.01
N ALA A 300 -11.03 29.48 0.58
CA ALA A 300 -11.24 30.02 -0.77
C ALA A 300 -10.40 31.28 -1.04
N LEU A 301 -10.40 32.23 -0.10
CA LEU A 301 -9.58 33.45 -0.18
C LEU A 301 -8.08 33.13 -0.21
N ALA A 302 -7.62 32.21 0.64
CA ALA A 302 -6.22 31.81 0.70
C ALA A 302 -5.76 31.07 -0.56
N MET A 303 -6.62 30.23 -1.14
CA MET A 303 -6.34 29.55 -2.41
C MET A 303 -6.24 30.54 -3.57
N GLN A 304 -7.15 31.52 -3.63
CA GLN A 304 -7.07 32.60 -4.63
C GLN A 304 -5.81 33.45 -4.44
N TYR A 305 -5.43 33.76 -3.19
CA TYR A 305 -4.19 34.47 -2.90
C TYR A 305 -2.95 33.69 -3.35
N ALA A 306 -2.88 32.39 -3.00
CA ALA A 306 -1.77 31.53 -3.41
C ALA A 306 -1.64 31.44 -4.93
N TRP A 307 -2.76 31.30 -5.64
CA TRP A 307 -2.81 31.33 -7.10
C TRP A 307 -2.30 32.65 -7.68
N ALA A 308 -2.76 33.79 -7.14
CA ALA A 308 -2.37 35.11 -7.62
C ALA A 308 -0.88 35.36 -7.46
N VAL A 309 -0.31 34.95 -6.32
CA VAL A 309 1.14 35.04 -6.09
C VAL A 309 1.89 34.11 -7.04
N GLN A 310 1.40 32.91 -7.31
CA GLN A 310 2.00 31.98 -8.26
C GLN A 310 2.09 32.59 -9.67
N LYS A 311 1.04 33.29 -10.13
CA LYS A 311 1.05 34.01 -11.42
C LYS A 311 2.08 35.15 -11.46
N LYS A 312 2.27 35.87 -10.36
CA LYS A 312 3.30 36.91 -10.24
C LYS A 312 4.70 36.32 -10.23
N ILE A 313 4.89 35.18 -9.57
CA ILE A 313 6.17 34.46 -9.59
C ILE A 313 6.49 33.98 -11.01
N ASP A 314 5.50 33.49 -11.75
CA ASP A 314 5.67 33.05 -13.15
C ASP A 314 6.02 34.23 -14.08
N ASN A 315 5.27 35.32 -13.99
CA ASN A 315 5.42 36.50 -14.86
C ASN A 315 5.43 37.83 -14.05
N PRO A 316 6.61 38.28 -13.55
CA PRO A 316 6.76 39.40 -12.62
C PRO A 316 6.74 40.76 -13.34
N VAL A 317 5.67 41.02 -14.09
CA VAL A 317 5.42 42.30 -14.79
C VAL A 317 4.34 43.09 -14.06
N ILE A 318 4.25 44.40 -14.32
CA ILE A 318 3.26 45.25 -13.63
C ILE A 318 1.82 44.79 -13.87
N GLU A 319 1.51 44.31 -15.06
CA GLU A 319 0.17 43.82 -15.42
C GLU A 319 -0.27 42.64 -14.56
N SER A 320 0.68 41.89 -13.98
CA SER A 320 0.38 40.79 -13.06
C SER A 320 -0.08 41.27 -11.67
N SER A 321 -0.04 42.58 -11.37
CA SER A 321 -0.58 43.12 -10.12
C SER A 321 -2.08 42.84 -9.98
N ILE A 322 -2.79 42.80 -11.11
CA ILE A 322 -4.24 42.61 -11.18
C ILE A 322 -4.70 41.38 -10.40
N TYR A 323 -3.92 40.30 -10.40
CA TYR A 323 -4.27 39.08 -9.68
C TYR A 323 -4.29 39.28 -8.17
N THR A 324 -3.33 40.02 -7.61
CA THR A 324 -3.34 40.34 -6.17
C THR A 324 -4.33 41.45 -5.83
N ASP A 325 -4.60 42.37 -6.76
CA ASP A 325 -5.66 43.36 -6.61
C ASP A 325 -7.02 42.66 -6.53
N ASP A 326 -7.27 41.62 -7.36
CA ASP A 326 -8.52 40.83 -7.38
C ASP A 326 -8.73 40.11 -6.06
N VAL A 327 -7.67 39.57 -5.47
CA VAL A 327 -7.72 38.96 -4.13
C VAL A 327 -8.09 40.00 -3.07
N ALA A 328 -7.42 41.15 -3.06
CA ALA A 328 -7.66 42.20 -2.06
C ALA A 328 -9.10 42.72 -2.13
N ASP A 329 -9.64 42.88 -3.33
CA ASP A 329 -11.02 43.31 -3.52
C ASP A 329 -12.04 42.23 -3.18
N CYS A 330 -11.77 40.97 -3.52
CA CYS A 330 -12.62 39.85 -3.11
C CYS A 330 -12.71 39.74 -1.58
N GLU A 331 -11.57 39.81 -0.89
CA GLU A 331 -11.53 39.80 0.57
C GLU A 331 -12.23 41.02 1.16
N ALA A 332 -11.97 42.21 0.62
CA ALA A 332 -12.59 43.44 1.10
C ALA A 332 -14.11 43.44 0.88
N TYR A 333 -14.62 42.83 -0.19
CA TYR A 333 -16.05 42.63 -0.41
C TYR A 333 -16.66 41.84 0.76
N TRP A 334 -16.07 40.70 1.10
CA TRP A 334 -16.55 39.84 2.17
C TRP A 334 -16.44 40.53 3.55
N LEU A 335 -15.27 41.06 3.90
CA LEU A 335 -15.05 41.72 5.20
C LEU A 335 -15.97 42.92 5.40
N ARG A 336 -16.20 43.75 4.36
CA ARG A 336 -17.12 44.90 4.44
C ARG A 336 -18.56 44.48 4.68
N LYS A 337 -18.98 43.32 4.16
CA LYS A 337 -20.31 42.75 4.43
C LYS A 337 -20.44 42.32 5.89
N GLN A 338 -19.40 41.71 6.46
CA GLN A 338 -19.39 41.26 7.85
C GLN A 338 -19.42 42.41 8.86
N VAL A 339 -18.65 43.49 8.62
CA VAL A 339 -18.57 44.61 9.57
C VAL A 339 -19.68 45.65 9.41
N LYS A 340 -20.67 45.40 8.55
CA LYS A 340 -21.74 46.36 8.26
C LYS A 340 -22.53 46.68 9.53
N GLY A 341 -22.42 47.91 10.01
CA GLY A 341 -23.09 48.39 11.23
C GLY A 341 -22.27 48.24 12.51
N MET A 342 -21.03 47.72 12.45
CA MET A 342 -20.09 47.74 13.56
C MET A 342 -19.49 49.14 13.77
N ALA A 343 -19.02 49.42 14.99
CA ALA A 343 -18.22 50.61 15.23
C ALA A 343 -16.87 50.53 14.50
N THR A 344 -16.26 51.68 14.14
CA THR A 344 -15.02 51.72 13.34
C THR A 344 -13.89 50.88 13.94
N LEU A 345 -13.68 50.97 15.26
CA LEU A 345 -12.61 50.21 15.94
C LEU A 345 -12.87 48.70 15.91
N GLU A 346 -14.11 48.28 16.14
CA GLU A 346 -14.51 46.87 16.09
C GLU A 346 -14.36 46.32 14.67
N GLY A 347 -14.76 47.10 13.67
CA GLY A 347 -14.54 46.76 12.26
C GLY A 347 -13.05 46.57 11.94
N LEU A 348 -12.17 47.49 12.37
CA LEU A 348 -10.73 47.35 12.15
C LEU A 348 -10.15 46.10 12.86
N GLN A 349 -10.61 45.80 14.07
CA GLN A 349 -10.21 44.59 14.79
C GLN A 349 -10.67 43.32 14.05
N TYR A 350 -11.89 43.34 13.49
CA TYR A 350 -12.43 42.25 12.69
C TYR A 350 -11.60 42.02 11.43
N PHE A 351 -11.26 43.08 10.69
CA PHE A 351 -10.38 42.99 9.51
C PHE A 351 -9.04 42.33 9.85
N ASN A 352 -8.38 42.78 10.91
CA ASN A 352 -7.08 42.22 11.32
C ASN A 352 -7.18 40.74 11.74
N LYS A 353 -8.31 40.32 12.35
CA LYS A 353 -8.51 38.95 12.81
C LYS A 353 -8.86 37.99 11.66
N HIS A 354 -9.62 38.46 10.68
CA HIS A 354 -10.19 37.62 9.62
C HIS A 354 -9.52 37.77 8.26
N GLY A 355 -8.63 38.75 8.08
CA GLY A 355 -7.82 38.91 6.89
C GLY A 355 -6.92 37.70 6.62
N VAL A 356 -6.81 37.37 5.34
CA VAL A 356 -6.06 36.27 4.74
C VAL A 356 -5.07 36.81 3.71
N PHE A 357 -5.38 37.94 3.07
CA PHE A 357 -4.48 38.62 2.15
C PHE A 357 -3.15 38.94 2.83
N ASN A 358 -2.05 38.60 2.15
CA ASN A 358 -0.70 38.83 2.64
C ASN A 358 -0.38 38.13 3.99
N ASP A 359 -1.02 37.00 4.27
CA ASP A 359 -0.68 36.15 5.43
C ASP A 359 0.79 35.71 5.38
N THR A 360 1.49 35.92 6.49
CA THR A 360 2.94 35.71 6.57
C THR A 360 3.33 34.25 6.39
N ASP A 361 2.61 33.30 6.98
CA ASP A 361 3.04 31.89 6.88
C ASP A 361 2.66 31.30 5.51
N ILE A 362 1.60 31.78 4.85
CA ILE A 362 1.34 31.43 3.44
C ILE A 362 2.50 31.95 2.57
N ASN A 363 2.93 33.20 2.77
CA ASN A 363 4.06 33.77 2.05
C ASN A 363 5.35 32.98 2.29
N ASP A 364 5.65 32.59 3.53
CA ASP A 364 6.82 31.76 3.86
C ASP A 364 6.76 30.41 3.13
N LYS A 365 5.56 29.82 3.01
CA LYS A 365 5.37 28.58 2.26
C LYS A 365 5.57 28.80 0.76
N ILE A 366 5.03 29.87 0.20
CA ILE A 366 5.14 30.19 -1.24
C ILE A 366 6.57 30.52 -1.63
N TYR A 367 7.24 31.41 -0.89
CA TYR A 367 8.59 31.91 -1.16
C TYR A 367 9.68 31.13 -0.44
N ASN A 368 9.54 29.81 -0.39
CA ASN A 368 10.44 28.90 0.32
C ASN A 368 11.78 28.62 -0.41
N THR A 369 12.02 29.21 -1.59
CA THR A 369 13.32 29.14 -2.29
C THR A 369 13.83 30.53 -2.63
N ARG A 370 15.16 30.64 -2.78
CA ARG A 370 15.82 31.89 -3.14
C ARG A 370 15.29 32.45 -4.46
N GLU A 371 15.11 31.59 -5.46
CA GLU A 371 14.64 31.98 -6.79
C GLU A 371 13.23 32.58 -6.73
N ARG A 372 12.34 32.00 -5.90
CA ARG A 372 10.98 32.51 -5.69
C ARG A 372 10.99 33.89 -5.02
N ILE A 373 11.88 34.09 -4.04
CA ILE A 373 12.08 35.40 -3.39
C ILE A 373 12.63 36.42 -4.40
N GLU A 374 13.60 36.04 -5.23
CA GLU A 374 14.16 36.90 -6.28
C GLU A 374 13.08 37.33 -7.28
N ARG A 375 12.18 36.42 -7.71
CA ARG A 375 11.01 36.78 -8.54
C ARG A 375 10.08 37.79 -7.87
N SER A 376 9.89 37.70 -6.56
CA SER A 376 9.11 38.69 -5.80
C SER A 376 9.76 40.08 -5.86
N PHE A 377 11.09 40.16 -5.75
CA PHE A 377 11.82 41.42 -5.89
C PHE A 377 11.78 41.98 -7.32
N GLU A 378 11.79 41.13 -8.33
CA GLU A 378 11.60 41.54 -9.73
C GLU A 378 10.24 42.18 -9.94
N PHE A 379 9.17 41.56 -9.42
CA PHE A 379 7.82 42.13 -9.46
C PHE A 379 7.77 43.49 -8.74
N ASN A 380 8.32 43.58 -7.52
CA ASN A 380 8.37 44.84 -6.77
C ASN A 380 9.12 45.95 -7.52
N ARG A 381 10.16 45.59 -8.27
CA ARG A 381 10.88 46.53 -9.15
C ARG A 381 10.00 46.98 -10.32
N ALA A 382 9.26 46.07 -10.94
CA ALA A 382 8.34 46.40 -12.04
C ALA A 382 7.20 47.35 -11.60
N CYS A 383 6.77 47.25 -10.34
CA CYS A 383 5.75 48.14 -9.77
C CYS A 383 6.31 49.49 -9.27
N SER A 384 7.64 49.65 -9.16
CA SER A 384 8.24 50.83 -8.54
C SER A 384 7.96 52.11 -9.33
N GLY A 385 7.48 53.15 -8.64
CA GLY A 385 7.16 54.45 -9.25
C GLY A 385 5.79 54.53 -9.94
N HIS A 386 5.02 53.44 -9.93
CA HIS A 386 3.65 53.43 -10.43
C HIS A 386 2.63 53.89 -9.36
N ILE A 387 1.56 54.52 -9.83
CA ILE A 387 0.39 54.88 -9.01
C ILE A 387 -0.70 53.87 -9.33
N PHE A 388 -1.26 53.26 -8.28
CA PHE A 388 -2.34 52.29 -8.39
C PHE A 388 -3.65 52.97 -7.99
N ASP A 389 -4.62 52.94 -8.90
CA ASP A 389 -5.94 53.49 -8.62
C ASP A 389 -6.75 52.54 -7.73
N GLY A 390 -7.49 53.11 -6.78
CA GLY A 390 -8.44 52.35 -5.99
C GLY A 390 -9.62 51.93 -6.85
N ARG A 391 -10.05 50.67 -6.71
CA ARG A 391 -11.26 50.15 -7.34
C ARG A 391 -12.25 49.65 -6.28
N GLU A 392 -13.51 49.51 -6.71
CA GLU A 392 -14.59 49.08 -5.83
C GLU A 392 -14.53 47.57 -5.62
N ALA A 393 -14.58 47.12 -4.37
CA ALA A 393 -14.59 45.69 -4.04
C ALA A 393 -15.90 45.02 -4.44
N LYS A 394 -15.81 43.94 -5.22
CA LYS A 394 -16.95 43.20 -5.78
C LYS A 394 -16.71 41.70 -5.71
N LEU A 395 -17.81 40.95 -5.61
CA LEU A 395 -17.82 39.49 -5.68
C LEU A 395 -17.24 38.95 -6.99
N ASP A 396 -17.36 39.70 -8.10
CA ASP A 396 -16.87 39.30 -9.42
C ASP A 396 -15.35 39.08 -9.48
N TYR A 397 -14.60 39.65 -8.53
CA TYR A 397 -13.15 39.41 -8.42
C TYR A 397 -12.81 38.13 -7.65
N CYS A 398 -13.80 37.45 -7.06
CA CYS A 398 -13.60 36.20 -6.36
C CYS A 398 -13.60 35.00 -7.31
N HIS A 399 -12.62 34.09 -7.16
CA HIS A 399 -12.62 32.82 -7.90
C HIS A 399 -13.74 31.88 -7.47
N THR A 400 -14.20 32.02 -6.22
CA THR A 400 -15.29 31.23 -5.64
C THR A 400 -16.39 32.18 -5.20
N ASN A 401 -17.66 31.83 -5.45
CA ASN A 401 -18.77 32.61 -4.94
C ASN A 401 -18.86 32.45 -3.41
N LEU A 402 -18.33 33.43 -2.68
CA LEU A 402 -18.27 33.41 -1.22
C LEU A 402 -19.66 33.39 -0.57
N ASP A 403 -20.69 33.92 -1.24
CA ASP A 403 -22.05 33.96 -0.71
C ASP A 403 -22.76 32.59 -0.75
N GLU A 404 -22.20 31.62 -1.48
CA GLU A 404 -22.74 30.26 -1.62
C GLU A 404 -22.06 29.24 -0.68
N LEU A 405 -21.03 29.65 0.09
CA LEU A 405 -20.27 28.73 0.95
C LEU A 405 -21.02 28.29 2.22
N GLY A 406 -22.11 28.98 2.55
CA GLY A 406 -23.03 28.59 3.62
C GLY A 406 -22.46 28.76 5.03
N GLU A 407 -21.66 29.82 5.23
CA GLU A 407 -21.06 30.24 6.51
C GLU A 407 -21.55 31.62 6.93
#